data_AF-A0A8I2FVA7-F1
#
_entry.id   AF-A0A8I2FVA7-F1
#
_cell.length_a   1.000
_cell.length_b   1.000
_cell.length_c   1.000
_cell.angle_alpha   90.00
_cell.angle_beta   90.00
_cell.angle_gamma   90.00
#
_symmetry.space_group_name_H-M   'P 1'
#
loop_
_entity.id
_entity.type
_entity.pdbx_description
1 polymer ?
#
loop_
_entity_poly.entity_id
_entity_poly.type
_entity_poly.pdbx_seq_one_letter_code
_entity_poly.pdbx_strand_id
1 'polypeptide(L)' 'MKKNILVLCTGNSCRSQMAHGYLNAMGKDRANVYSAGIETHGLNPGAVSI' A
#
# COMPACT_ATOMS: atom_id res chain seq x y z
N MET A 1 -4.84 -3.50 -20.61
CA MET A 1 -3.67 -2.87 -19.94
C MET A 1 -4.06 -2.58 -18.50
N LYS A 2 -3.30 -3.08 -17.51
CA LYS A 2 -3.57 -2.79 -16.08
C LYS A 2 -3.18 -1.35 -15.75
N LYS A 3 -4.00 -0.65 -14.94
CA LYS A 3 -3.66 0.71 -14.47
C LYS A 3 -2.64 0.64 -13.35
N ASN A 4 -1.72 1.59 -13.27
CA ASN A 4 -0.78 1.67 -12.16
C ASN A 4 -1.34 2.63 -11.09
N ILE A 5 -1.30 2.22 -9.82
CA ILE A 5 -1.74 3.01 -8.67
C ILE A 5 -0.60 3.06 -7.66
N LEU A 6 -0.23 4.27 -7.23
CA LEU A 6 0.76 4.51 -6.18
C LEU A 6 0.10 5.17 -4.98
N VAL A 7 0.18 4.53 -3.82
CA VAL A 7 -0.32 5.08 -2.55
C VAL A 7 0.84 5.70 -1.77
N LEU A 8 0.69 6.98 -1.38
CA LEU A 8 1.72 7.73 -0.67
C LEU A 8 1.29 8.01 0.77
N CYS A 9 2.24 7.85 1.70
CA CYS A 9 2.12 8.41 3.05
C CYS A 9 3.48 8.93 3.54
N THR A 10 3.57 9.44 4.77
CA THR A 10 4.85 9.94 5.30
C THR A 10 5.88 8.82 5.50
N GLY A 11 5.50 7.71 6.15
CA GLY A 11 6.46 6.71 6.68
C GLY A 11 6.50 5.34 5.99
N ASN A 12 5.70 5.14 4.94
CA ASN A 12 5.41 3.84 4.31
C ASN A 12 5.13 2.65 5.27
N SER A 13 4.56 2.91 6.45
CA SER A 13 4.51 1.94 7.56
C SER A 13 3.08 1.49 7.94
N CYS A 14 2.10 2.41 7.97
CA CYS A 14 0.70 2.08 8.33
C CYS A 14 -0.28 2.31 7.17
N ARG A 15 -0.66 3.58 6.93
CA ARG A 15 -1.76 3.95 6.01
C ARG A 15 -1.54 3.47 4.57
N SER A 16 -0.35 3.69 4.03
CA SER A 16 -0.03 3.26 2.66
C SER A 16 0.02 1.74 2.53
N GLN A 17 0.40 1.01 3.58
CA GLN A 17 0.48 -0.46 3.58
C GLN A 17 -0.90 -1.10 3.66
N MET A 18 -1.78 -0.61 4.55
CA MET A 18 -3.17 -1.06 4.61
C MET A 18 -3.90 -0.81 3.28
N ALA A 19 -3.74 0.39 2.71
CA ALA A 19 -4.34 0.73 1.42
C ALA A 19 -3.76 -0.13 0.27
N HIS A 20 -2.46 -0.44 0.28
CA HIS A 20 -1.85 -1.37 -0.67
C HIS A 20 -2.56 -2.72 -0.60
N GLY A 21 -2.64 -3.34 0.58
CA GLY A 21 -3.26 -4.65 0.76
C GLY A 21 -4.71 -4.67 0.29
N TYR A 22 -5.50 -3.68 0.71
CA TYR A 22 -6.90 -3.52 0.32
C TYR A 22 -7.07 -3.38 -1.20
N LEU A 23 -6.35 -2.45 -1.82
CA LEU A 23 -6.44 -2.22 -3.26
C LEU A 23 -5.91 -3.39 -4.07
N ASN A 24 -4.88 -4.09 -3.60
CA ASN A 24 -4.37 -5.28 -4.28
C ASN A 24 -5.41 -6.42 -4.22
N ALA A 25 -6.07 -6.62 -3.08
CA ALA A 25 -7.12 -7.61 -2.92
C ALA A 25 -8.36 -7.33 -3.79
N MET A 26 -8.79 -6.05 -3.90
CA MET A 26 -9.93 -5.65 -4.74
C MET A 26 -9.57 -5.45 -6.22
N GLY A 27 -8.31 -5.14 -6.49
CA GLY A 27 -7.80 -4.64 -7.76
C GLY A 27 -7.13 -5.69 -8.62
N LYS A 28 -6.82 -6.88 -8.08
CA LYS A 28 -6.24 -8.08 -8.73
C LYS A 28 -5.84 -7.90 -10.21
N ASP A 29 -6.81 -7.96 -11.11
CA ASP A 29 -6.57 -7.94 -12.57
C ASP A 29 -6.83 -6.61 -13.27
N ARG A 30 -7.24 -5.59 -12.51
CA ARG A 30 -7.56 -4.27 -13.02
C ARG A 30 -6.40 -3.27 -12.83
N ALA A 31 -5.57 -3.47 -11.81
CA ALA A 31 -4.50 -2.54 -11.48
C ALA A 31 -3.25 -3.23 -10.90
N ASN A 32 -2.09 -2.61 -11.13
CA ASN A 32 -0.87 -2.84 -10.37
C ASN A 32 -0.82 -1.81 -9.24
N VAL A 33 -0.66 -2.26 -8.00
CA VAL A 33 -0.71 -1.42 -6.80
C VAL A 33 0.67 -1.33 -6.16
N TYR A 34 1.08 -0.12 -5.81
CA TYR A 34 2.35 0.20 -5.17
C TYR A 34 2.12 1.09 -3.95
N SER A 35 3.07 1.09 -3.00
CA SER A 35 3.07 1.99 -1.84
C SER A 35 4.46 2.57 -1.57
N ALA A 36 4.50 3.85 -1.18
CA ALA A 36 5.75 4.54 -0.85
C ALA A 36 5.53 5.59 0.26
N GLY A 37 6.65 6.12 0.77
CA GLY A 37 6.64 7.25 1.67
C GLY A 37 7.92 8.07 1.61
N ILE A 38 7.86 9.26 2.19
CA ILE A 38 8.99 10.22 2.23
C ILE A 38 10.12 9.64 3.08
N GLU A 39 9.77 9.04 4.21
CA GLU A 39 10.66 8.32 5.11
C GLU A 39 10.26 6.85 5.12
N THR A 40 11.23 5.94 5.21
CA THR A 40 10.92 4.51 5.37
C THR A 40 11.05 4.14 6.84
N HIS A 41 9.89 3.95 7.46
CA HIS A 41 9.83 3.26 8.74
C HIS A 41 9.48 1.80 8.45
N GLY A 42 10.04 0.89 9.24
CA GLY A 42 9.65 -0.52 9.18
C GLY A 42 8.13 -0.68 9.25
N LEU A 43 7.61 -1.78 8.73
CA LEU A 43 6.18 -1.98 8.60
C LEU A 43 5.53 -2.07 9.99
N ASN A 44 4.44 -1.32 10.22
CA ASN A 44 3.79 -1.29 11.53
C ASN A 44 3.13 -2.64 11.81
N PRO A 45 3.43 -3.33 12.92
CA PRO A 45 2.80 -4.62 13.24
C PRO A 45 1.26 -4.57 13.25
N GLY A 46 0.68 -3.45 13.71
CA GLY A 46 -0.76 -3.22 13.70
C GLY A 46 -1.36 -3.08 12.29
N ALA A 47 -0.56 -2.69 11.30
CA ALA A 47 -0.99 -2.65 9.90
C ALA A 47 -0.96 -4.03 9.21
N VAL A 48 -0.26 -5.01 9.80
CA VAL A 48 -0.26 -6.42 9.33
C VAL A 48 -1.37 -7.22 9.97
N SER A 49 -1.73 -6.89 11.20
CA SER A 49 -2.71 -7.66 11.99
C SER A 49 -4.16 -7.51 11.51
N ILE A 50 -4.41 -6.64 10.54
CA ILE A 50 -5.75 -6.28 10.01
C ILE A 50 -5.78 -6.69 8.54
#